data_AF-A0A8S4GA53-F1
#
_entry.id   AF-A0A8S4GA53-F1
#
_cell.length_a   1.000
_cell.length_b   1.000
_cell.length_c   1.000
_cell.angle_alpha   90.00
_cell.angle_beta   90.00
_cell.angle_gamma   90.00
#
_symmetry.space_group_name_H-M   'P 1'
#
loop_
_entity.id
_entity.type
_entity.pdbx_description
1 polymer ?
#
loop_
_entity_poly.entity_id
_entity_poly.type
_entity_poly.pdbx_seq_one_letter_code
_entity_poly.pdbx_strand_id
1 'polypeptide(L)'
;MTNTEEKVIMTPKSKTATSTTLVIERKVVEAQPSDKIHVAGGDHTGIIINKEQVYENGVSSPCEAQLQFVVYLVSACSGDHTREARALRFWFKPQLAPYERPYEAQAFFRDLVSPQDFPKDYVGFIKKIMKLMQNKYDKVKMCEVELRQEGSGPPPPVAKFEKLVARALRGLRGGWGAGRTDVLRPWATFSD
;
A
#
# COMPACT_ATOMS: atom_id res chain seq x y z
N MET A 1 -35.27 0.74 -1.77
CA MET A 1 -33.96 1.43 -1.65
C MET A 1 -32.90 0.39 -1.90
N THR A 2 -32.25 0.40 -3.07
CA THR A 2 -31.16 -0.53 -3.37
C THR A 2 -29.97 -0.13 -2.53
N ASN A 3 -29.62 -0.95 -1.55
CA ASN A 3 -28.51 -0.72 -0.63
C ASN A 3 -27.20 -1.01 -1.38
N THR A 4 -26.73 -0.05 -2.20
CA THR A 4 -25.51 -0.22 -3.00
C THR A 4 -24.28 -0.01 -2.11
N GLU A 5 -23.75 -1.11 -1.58
CA GLU A 5 -22.58 -1.11 -0.72
C GLU A 5 -21.29 -1.09 -1.55
N GLU A 6 -20.39 -0.14 -1.28
CA GLU A 6 -19.05 -0.14 -1.85
C GLU A 6 -18.19 -1.22 -1.19
N LYS A 7 -17.60 -2.11 -2.01
CA LYS A 7 -16.67 -3.13 -1.55
C LYS A 7 -15.25 -2.80 -2.01
N VAL A 8 -14.27 -3.21 -1.20
CA VAL A 8 -12.85 -3.13 -1.55
C VAL A 8 -12.46 -4.41 -2.28
N ILE A 9 -12.03 -4.25 -3.52
CA ILE A 9 -11.67 -5.34 -4.44
C ILE A 9 -10.17 -5.25 -4.73
N MET A 10 -9.50 -6.40 -4.70
CA MET A 10 -8.12 -6.53 -5.13
C MET A 10 -8.06 -7.31 -6.45
N THR A 11 -7.37 -6.73 -7.44
CA THR A 11 -7.18 -7.31 -8.77
C THR A 11 -5.69 -7.32 -9.11
N PRO A 12 -5.09 -8.47 -9.45
CA PRO A 12 -3.74 -8.50 -10.02
C PRO A 12 -3.69 -7.76 -11.36
N LYS A 13 -2.73 -6.85 -11.53
CA LYS A 13 -2.58 -6.06 -12.76
C LYS A 13 -1.47 -6.62 -13.66
N SER A 14 -0.30 -6.89 -13.10
CA SER A 14 0.81 -7.49 -13.85
C SER A 14 1.76 -8.23 -12.93
N LYS A 15 2.47 -9.20 -13.50
CA LYS A 15 3.52 -9.94 -12.81
C LYS A 15 4.66 -10.23 -13.79
N THR A 16 5.87 -9.91 -13.38
CA THR A 16 7.11 -10.26 -14.05
C THR A 16 7.96 -11.14 -13.13
N ALA A 17 9.15 -11.54 -13.58
CA ALA A 17 10.10 -12.29 -12.73
C ALA A 17 10.50 -11.51 -11.46
N THR A 18 10.50 -10.18 -11.52
CA THR A 18 11.00 -9.31 -10.45
C THR A 18 10.00 -8.29 -9.93
N SER A 19 8.80 -8.21 -10.52
CA SER A 19 7.78 -7.23 -10.13
C SER A 19 6.40 -7.84 -10.06
N THR A 20 5.59 -7.41 -9.09
CA THR A 20 4.16 -7.70 -9.03
C THR A 20 3.41 -6.40 -8.79
N THR A 21 2.40 -6.13 -9.63
CA THR A 21 1.53 -4.97 -9.52
C THR A 21 0.10 -5.43 -9.24
N LEU A 22 -0.50 -4.84 -8.21
CA LEU A 22 -1.86 -5.10 -7.76
C LEU A 22 -2.64 -3.78 -7.77
N VAL A 23 -3.94 -3.86 -8.05
CA VAL A 23 -4.87 -2.73 -7.93
C VAL A 23 -5.87 -3.06 -6.84
N ILE A 24 -5.98 -2.18 -5.85
CA ILE A 24 -6.96 -2.27 -4.77
C ILE A 24 -7.90 -1.08 -4.93
N GLU A 25 -9.17 -1.32 -5.19
CA GLU A 25 -10.14 -0.28 -5.55
C GLU A 25 -11.49 -0.48 -4.88
N ARG A 26 -12.23 0.61 -4.71
CA ARG A 26 -13.63 0.55 -4.31
C ARG A 26 -14.50 0.39 -5.54
N LYS A 27 -15.35 -0.64 -5.53
CA LYS A 27 -16.40 -0.81 -6.53
C LYS A 27 -17.74 -0.95 -5.84
N VAL A 28 -18.74 -0.33 -6.44
CA VAL A 28 -20.13 -0.58 -6.14
C VAL A 28 -20.45 -1.94 -6.77
N VAL A 29 -20.70 -2.95 -5.93
CA VAL A 29 -21.02 -4.29 -6.41
C VAL A 29 -22.53 -4.44 -6.38
N GLU A 30 -23.17 -4.53 -7.55
CA GLU A 30 -24.54 -5.02 -7.63
C GLU A 30 -24.55 -6.48 -7.19
N ALA A 31 -25.53 -6.86 -6.37
CA ALA A 31 -25.67 -8.22 -5.85
C ALA A 31 -26.05 -9.18 -6.99
N GLN A 32 -25.10 -9.51 -7.86
CA GLN A 32 -25.21 -10.66 -8.75
C GLN A 32 -24.19 -11.71 -8.31
N PRO A 33 -24.66 -12.89 -7.85
CA PRO A 33 -23.78 -14.00 -7.56
C PRO A 33 -23.15 -14.45 -8.89
N SER A 34 -21.84 -14.29 -8.98
CA SER A 34 -21.02 -14.82 -10.06
C SER A 34 -20.06 -15.81 -9.42
N ASP A 35 -20.00 -17.03 -9.93
CA ASP A 35 -19.09 -18.11 -9.47
C ASP A 35 -17.60 -17.75 -9.58
N LYS A 36 -17.28 -16.56 -10.12
CA LYS A 36 -15.92 -16.07 -10.39
C LYS A 36 -15.38 -15.13 -9.31
N ILE A 37 -16.17 -14.86 -8.28
CA ILE A 37 -15.87 -13.91 -7.20
C ILE A 37 -15.70 -14.70 -5.90
N HIS A 38 -14.46 -14.78 -5.39
CA HIS A 38 -14.25 -15.32 -4.05
C HIS A 38 -14.52 -14.23 -3.01
N VAL A 39 -15.59 -14.38 -2.25
CA VAL A 39 -15.91 -13.56 -1.07
C VAL A 39 -15.29 -14.23 0.14
N ALA A 40 -14.33 -13.57 0.79
CA ALA A 40 -13.75 -14.11 2.01
C ALA A 40 -14.76 -14.06 3.18
N GLY A 41 -14.80 -15.10 4.02
CA GLY A 41 -15.62 -15.15 5.24
C GLY A 41 -14.85 -14.75 6.52
N GLY A 42 -15.55 -14.68 7.65
CA GLY A 42 -14.94 -14.38 8.96
C GLY A 42 -14.46 -12.93 9.08
N ASP A 43 -13.29 -12.70 9.68
CA ASP A 43 -12.66 -11.37 9.82
C ASP A 43 -12.29 -10.68 8.49
N HIS A 44 -12.46 -11.41 7.38
CA HIS A 44 -12.16 -10.97 6.02
C HIS A 44 -13.41 -10.72 5.18
N THR A 45 -14.60 -10.77 5.80
CA THR A 45 -15.88 -10.41 5.17
C THR A 45 -15.80 -9.04 4.48
N GLY A 46 -16.23 -8.98 3.22
CA GLY A 46 -16.20 -7.76 2.39
C GLY A 46 -15.00 -7.62 1.44
N ILE A 47 -14.06 -8.57 1.44
CA ILE A 47 -12.95 -8.63 0.45
C ILE A 47 -13.36 -9.54 -0.71
N ILE A 48 -13.27 -9.00 -1.94
CA ILE A 48 -13.46 -9.76 -3.18
C ILE A 48 -12.12 -9.89 -3.90
N ILE A 49 -11.73 -11.12 -4.22
CA ILE A 49 -10.55 -11.41 -5.06
C ILE A 49 -11.03 -11.83 -6.45
N ASN A 50 -10.74 -11.03 -7.46
CA ASN A 50 -10.99 -11.37 -8.86
C ASN A 50 -9.75 -12.08 -9.44
N LYS A 51 -9.87 -13.36 -9.79
CA LYS A 51 -8.73 -14.21 -10.23
C LYS A 51 -8.61 -14.34 -11.75
N GLU A 52 -9.64 -13.96 -12.53
CA GLU A 52 -9.70 -14.24 -13.97
C GLU A 52 -9.56 -13.01 -14.87
N GLN A 53 -9.66 -11.79 -14.34
CA GLN A 53 -9.51 -10.59 -15.16
C GLN A 53 -8.09 -10.01 -15.06
N VAL A 54 -7.38 -10.05 -16.19
CA VAL A 54 -6.30 -9.11 -16.47
C VAL A 54 -6.91 -7.71 -16.40
N TYR A 55 -6.33 -6.81 -15.61
CA TYR A 55 -6.80 -5.43 -15.52
C TYR A 55 -6.70 -4.76 -16.90
N GLU A 56 -7.81 -4.69 -17.64
CA GLU A 56 -7.90 -3.94 -18.89
C GLU A 56 -7.86 -2.45 -18.56
N ASN A 57 -6.65 -1.89 -18.47
CA ASN A 57 -6.30 -0.46 -18.51
C ASN A 57 -7.40 0.55 -18.10
N GLY A 58 -8.01 0.35 -16.92
CA GLY A 58 -9.08 1.20 -16.39
C GLY A 58 -8.61 2.51 -15.73
N VAL A 59 -7.34 2.89 -15.89
CA VAL A 59 -6.81 4.13 -15.32
C VAL A 59 -6.51 5.12 -16.45
N SER A 60 -7.52 5.89 -16.86
CA SER A 60 -7.38 6.93 -17.89
C SER A 60 -6.72 8.21 -17.37
N SER A 61 -6.67 8.41 -16.05
CA SER A 61 -6.09 9.60 -15.41
C SER A 61 -4.78 9.29 -14.67
N PRO A 62 -3.78 10.19 -14.68
CA PRO A 62 -2.57 10.02 -13.88
C PRO A 62 -2.92 9.85 -12.39
N CYS A 63 -2.05 9.16 -11.64
CA CYS A 63 -2.20 9.08 -10.19
C CYS A 63 -2.10 10.48 -9.56
N GLU A 64 -2.89 10.69 -8.51
CA GLU A 64 -3.03 12.00 -7.87
C GLU A 64 -2.06 12.18 -6.70
N ALA A 65 -1.58 11.08 -6.13
CA ALA A 65 -0.45 11.05 -5.20
C ALA A 65 0.34 9.75 -5.38
N GLN A 66 1.63 9.79 -5.08
CA GLN A 66 2.49 8.61 -5.11
C GLN A 66 3.51 8.59 -3.97
N LEU A 67 3.85 7.39 -3.53
CA LEU A 67 4.84 7.14 -2.50
C LEU A 67 5.69 5.95 -2.89
N GLN A 68 7.00 6.02 -2.62
CA GLN A 68 7.93 4.91 -2.83
C GLN A 68 8.85 4.75 -1.63
N PHE A 69 9.07 3.51 -1.24
CA PHE A 69 9.99 3.15 -0.16
C PHE A 69 10.65 1.82 -0.47
N VAL A 70 11.65 1.46 0.34
CA VAL A 70 12.45 0.25 0.16
C VAL A 70 12.39 -0.56 1.45
N VAL A 71 12.28 -1.88 1.30
CA VAL A 71 12.42 -2.84 2.38
C VAL A 71 13.52 -3.84 2.05
N TYR A 72 14.07 -4.46 3.08
CA TYR A 72 14.97 -5.61 2.93
C TYR A 72 14.24 -6.83 3.47
N LEU A 73 14.08 -7.82 2.61
CA LEU A 73 13.47 -9.10 2.93
C LEU A 73 14.58 -10.06 3.35
N VAL A 74 14.35 -10.82 4.41
CA VAL A 74 15.27 -11.86 4.86
C VAL A 74 14.66 -13.21 4.52
N SER A 75 15.40 -14.02 3.78
CA SER A 75 15.04 -15.41 3.53
C SER A 75 15.09 -16.19 4.83
N ALA A 76 13.96 -16.78 5.25
CA ALA A 76 13.92 -17.62 6.45
C ALA A 76 14.77 -18.90 6.30
N CYS A 77 15.00 -19.36 5.06
CA CYS A 77 15.75 -20.57 4.78
C CYS A 77 17.26 -20.33 4.70
N SER A 78 17.69 -19.22 4.06
CA SER A 78 19.10 -18.96 3.76
C SER A 78 19.70 -17.79 4.54
N GLY A 79 18.88 -16.96 5.18
CA GLY A 79 19.32 -15.69 5.78
C GLY A 79 19.69 -14.60 4.76
N ASP A 80 19.56 -14.90 3.46
CA ASP A 80 19.90 -13.96 2.40
C ASP A 80 18.96 -12.75 2.41
N HIS A 81 19.55 -11.60 2.12
CA HIS A 81 18.84 -10.34 2.07
C HIS A 81 18.51 -9.96 0.63
N THR A 82 17.25 -9.65 0.37
CA THR A 82 16.78 -9.12 -0.91
C THR A 82 16.24 -7.72 -0.72
N ARG A 83 16.71 -6.78 -1.54
CA ARG A 83 16.23 -5.40 -1.57
C ARG A 83 15.00 -5.31 -2.46
N GLU A 84 13.92 -4.80 -1.92
CA GLU A 84 12.65 -4.61 -2.63
C GLU A 84 12.20 -3.16 -2.55
N ALA A 85 11.92 -2.56 -3.70
CA ALA A 85 11.22 -1.28 -3.81
C ALA A 85 9.71 -1.52 -3.85
N ARG A 86 8.98 -0.72 -3.07
CA ARG A 86 7.53 -0.71 -3.04
C ARG A 86 7.03 0.66 -3.43
N ALA A 87 6.10 0.72 -4.39
CA ALA A 87 5.44 1.95 -4.80
C ALA A 87 3.93 1.85 -4.56
N LEU A 88 3.35 2.94 -4.07
CA LEU A 88 1.92 3.13 -3.86
C LEU A 88 1.48 4.33 -4.70
N ARG A 89 0.47 4.15 -5.55
CA ARG A 89 -0.12 5.22 -6.37
C ARG A 89 -1.60 5.33 -6.02
N PHE A 90 -2.06 6.55 -5.77
CA PHE A 90 -3.39 6.81 -5.23
C PHE A 90 -4.26 7.61 -6.20
N TRP A 91 -5.54 7.24 -6.22
CA TRP A 91 -6.62 8.03 -6.79
C TRP A 91 -7.68 8.22 -5.72
N PHE A 92 -8.21 9.44 -5.62
CA PHE A 92 -9.14 9.82 -4.58
C PHE A 92 -10.54 10.04 -5.14
N LYS A 93 -11.52 9.98 -4.24
CA LYS A 93 -12.88 10.38 -4.55
C LYS A 93 -12.94 11.91 -4.74
N PRO A 94 -13.85 12.43 -5.58
CA PRO A 94 -13.93 13.88 -5.87
C PRO A 94 -14.25 14.74 -4.64
N GLN A 95 -14.79 14.15 -3.57
CA GLN A 95 -15.06 14.82 -2.30
C GLN A 95 -13.78 15.24 -1.54
N LEU A 96 -12.62 14.66 -1.86
CA LEU A 96 -11.34 15.08 -1.27
C LEU A 96 -10.70 16.16 -2.14
N ALA A 97 -10.51 17.35 -1.58
CA ALA A 97 -9.98 18.47 -2.33
C ALA A 97 -8.53 18.19 -2.77
N PRO A 98 -8.08 18.68 -3.95
CA PRO A 98 -6.75 18.39 -4.47
C PRO A 98 -5.59 18.66 -3.50
N TYR A 99 -5.69 19.72 -2.70
CA TYR A 99 -4.67 20.09 -1.72
C TYR A 99 -4.62 19.16 -0.50
N GLU A 100 -5.70 18.42 -0.22
CA GLU A 100 -5.77 17.46 0.90
C GLU A 100 -5.20 16.08 0.53
N ARG A 101 -5.17 15.74 -0.76
CA ARG A 101 -4.75 14.42 -1.29
C ARG A 101 -3.35 13.99 -0.86
N PRO A 102 -2.32 14.85 -0.85
CA PRO A 102 -1.00 14.47 -0.37
C PRO A 102 -1.00 14.12 1.12
N TYR A 103 -1.77 14.84 1.94
CA TYR A 103 -1.88 14.58 3.38
C TYR A 103 -2.61 13.28 3.67
N GLU A 104 -3.68 12.98 2.91
CA GLU A 104 -4.39 11.71 2.99
C GLU A 104 -3.47 10.53 2.64
N ALA A 105 -2.71 10.63 1.53
CA ALA A 105 -1.71 9.62 1.14
C ALA A 105 -0.62 9.44 2.21
N GLN A 106 -0.16 10.54 2.81
CA GLN A 106 0.86 10.50 3.86
C GLN A 106 0.34 9.82 5.13
N ALA A 107 -0.87 10.17 5.55
CA ALA A 107 -1.51 9.55 6.70
C ALA A 107 -1.70 8.05 6.46
N PHE A 108 -2.21 7.67 5.28
CA PHE A 108 -2.34 6.28 4.86
C PHE A 108 -1.01 5.53 4.99
N PHE A 109 0.06 6.11 4.43
CA PHE A 109 1.37 5.48 4.45
C PHE A 109 1.94 5.35 5.87
N ARG A 110 1.83 6.40 6.69
CA ARG A 110 2.28 6.35 8.10
C ARG A 110 1.63 5.19 8.85
N ASP A 111 0.33 4.99 8.65
CA ASP A 111 -0.41 3.93 9.33
C ASP A 111 -0.06 2.55 8.76
N LEU A 112 0.15 2.45 7.43
CA LEU A 112 0.62 1.25 6.75
C LEU A 112 1.98 0.79 7.29
N VAL A 113 2.92 1.73 7.44
CA VAL A 113 4.30 1.45 7.86
C VAL A 113 4.57 1.64 9.34
N SER A 114 3.51 1.76 10.17
CA SER A 114 3.65 1.91 11.62
C SER A 114 4.51 0.78 12.20
N PRO A 115 5.60 1.09 12.93
CA PRO A 115 6.52 0.08 13.46
C PRO A 115 5.86 -0.95 14.39
N GLN A 116 4.84 -0.53 15.14
CA GLN A 116 4.13 -1.39 16.10
C GLN A 116 3.37 -2.53 15.44
N ASP A 117 2.98 -2.36 14.18
CA ASP A 117 2.14 -3.28 13.43
C ASP A 117 2.63 -3.39 11.98
N PHE A 118 3.96 -3.37 11.78
CA PHE A 118 4.51 -3.46 10.44
C PHE A 118 4.33 -4.89 9.89
N PRO A 119 3.74 -5.07 8.69
CA PRO A 119 3.52 -6.40 8.14
C PRO A 119 4.83 -7.15 7.87
N LYS A 120 4.91 -8.39 8.36
CA LYS A 120 6.12 -9.24 8.26
C LYS A 120 6.28 -9.94 6.91
N ASP A 121 5.21 -10.03 6.13
CA ASP A 121 5.20 -10.70 4.84
C ASP A 121 4.33 -9.95 3.81
N TYR A 122 4.35 -10.43 2.57
CA TYR A 122 3.58 -9.85 1.46
C TYR A 122 2.07 -9.89 1.70
N VAL A 123 1.55 -11.01 2.22
CA VAL A 123 0.10 -11.18 2.43
C VAL A 123 -0.38 -10.21 3.49
N GLY A 124 0.35 -10.08 4.60
CA GLY A 124 0.10 -9.09 5.64
C GLY A 124 0.16 -7.67 5.11
N PHE A 125 1.14 -7.36 4.24
CA PHE A 125 1.27 -6.03 3.65
C PHE A 125 0.04 -5.66 2.81
N ILE A 126 -0.37 -6.55 1.91
CA ILE A 126 -1.56 -6.35 1.07
C ILE A 126 -2.85 -6.34 1.90
N LYS A 127 -2.98 -7.23 2.90
CA LYS A 127 -4.10 -7.24 3.85
C LYS A 127 -4.23 -5.91 4.58
N LYS A 128 -3.11 -5.33 5.04
CA LYS A 128 -3.13 -4.04 5.73
C LYS A 128 -3.59 -2.91 4.82
N ILE A 129 -3.15 -2.87 3.56
CA ILE A 129 -3.63 -1.87 2.57
C ILE A 129 -5.15 -2.00 2.38
N MET A 130 -5.66 -3.23 2.18
CA MET A 130 -7.10 -3.48 2.05
C MET A 130 -7.88 -3.03 3.28
N LYS A 131 -7.39 -3.33 4.49
CA LYS A 131 -8.04 -2.93 5.75
C LYS A 131 -8.01 -1.43 5.99
N LEU A 132 -6.91 -0.75 5.66
CA LEU A 132 -6.82 0.72 5.73
C LEU A 132 -7.83 1.37 4.80
N MET A 133 -7.97 0.86 3.56
CA MET A 133 -9.05 1.29 2.68
C MET A 133 -10.41 0.97 3.33
N GLN A 134 -10.72 -0.27 3.67
CA GLN A 134 -12.04 -0.63 4.22
C GLN A 134 -12.49 0.22 5.42
N ASN A 135 -11.58 0.51 6.36
CA ASN A 135 -11.98 0.98 7.69
C ASN A 135 -11.68 2.45 7.99
N LYS A 136 -10.73 3.07 7.28
CA LYS A 136 -10.19 4.39 7.69
C LYS A 136 -10.07 5.41 6.58
N TYR A 137 -9.74 4.98 5.37
CA TYR A 137 -9.43 5.87 4.24
C TYR A 137 -10.52 5.76 3.16
N ASP A 138 -11.76 6.11 3.51
CA ASP A 138 -12.97 6.02 2.66
C ASP A 138 -12.86 6.87 1.39
N LYS A 139 -12.07 7.94 1.44
CA LYS A 139 -11.79 8.86 0.33
C LYS A 139 -10.75 8.32 -0.67
N VAL A 140 -9.99 7.29 -0.33
CA VAL A 140 -9.13 6.59 -1.29
C VAL A 140 -10.03 5.73 -2.18
N LYS A 141 -10.13 6.11 -3.46
CA LYS A 141 -10.90 5.40 -4.48
C LYS A 141 -10.14 4.16 -4.96
N MET A 142 -8.85 4.32 -5.22
CA MET A 142 -7.96 3.27 -5.72
C MET A 142 -6.54 3.46 -5.20
N CYS A 143 -5.89 2.34 -4.89
CA CYS A 143 -4.48 2.23 -4.57
C CYS A 143 -3.86 1.17 -5.48
N GLU A 144 -2.94 1.58 -6.36
CA GLU A 144 -2.08 0.65 -7.09
C GLU A 144 -0.82 0.40 -6.26
N VAL A 145 -0.46 -0.87 -6.11
CA VAL A 145 0.68 -1.33 -5.34
C VAL A 145 1.63 -2.06 -6.27
N GLU A 146 2.86 -1.56 -6.38
CA GLU A 146 3.94 -2.23 -7.11
C GLU A 146 5.01 -2.70 -6.14
N LEU A 147 5.37 -3.98 -6.23
CA LEU A 147 6.41 -4.64 -5.44
C LEU A 147 7.51 -5.11 -6.39
N ARG A 148 8.71 -4.54 -6.31
CA ARG A 148 9.79 -4.78 -7.27
C ARG A 148 11.09 -5.16 -6.56
N GLN A 149 11.62 -6.34 -6.85
CA GLN A 149 12.94 -6.77 -6.40
C GLN A 149 14.03 -6.03 -7.19
N GLU A 150 14.95 -5.36 -6.49
CA GLU A 150 16.00 -4.53 -7.11
C GLU A 150 17.42 -5.11 -6.94
N GLY A 151 17.59 -6.17 -6.14
CA GLY A 151 18.87 -6.88 -6.00
C GLY A 151 19.02 -7.62 -4.68
N SER A 152 20.15 -8.30 -4.51
CA SER A 152 20.55 -9.01 -3.29
C SER A 152 21.62 -8.25 -2.53
N GLY A 153 21.54 -8.25 -1.20
CA GLY A 153 22.55 -7.64 -0.33
C GLY A 153 21.97 -7.16 1.00
N PRO A 154 22.80 -7.08 2.06
CA PRO A 154 22.36 -6.68 3.39
C PRO A 154 21.88 -5.22 3.41
N PRO A 155 21.00 -4.86 4.37
CA PRO A 155 20.59 -3.47 4.53
C PRO A 155 21.79 -2.58 4.85
N PRO A 156 21.78 -1.31 4.41
CA PRO A 156 22.78 -0.35 4.86
C PRO A 156 22.66 -0.16 6.38
N PRO A 157 23.76 0.23 7.07
CA PRO A 157 23.75 0.46 8.51
C PRO A 157 22.58 1.34 8.95
N VAL A 158 21.95 1.01 10.09
CA VAL A 158 20.66 1.53 10.59
C VAL A 158 20.50 3.06 10.44
N ALA A 159 21.57 3.84 10.63
CA ALA A 159 21.58 5.30 10.44
C ALA A 159 21.20 5.79 9.02
N LYS A 160 21.23 4.92 8.00
CA LYS A 160 20.78 5.20 6.63
C LYS A 160 19.31 4.81 6.40
N PHE A 161 18.74 3.91 7.20
CA PHE A 161 17.37 3.40 7.04
C PHE A 161 16.31 4.41 7.49
N GLU A 162 16.51 5.05 8.65
CA GLU A 162 15.65 6.16 9.12
C GLU A 162 15.59 7.32 8.12
N LYS A 163 16.72 7.59 7.44
CA LYS A 163 16.82 8.65 6.43
C LYS A 163 15.98 8.36 5.18
N LEU A 164 15.78 7.10 4.82
CA LEU A 164 14.98 6.68 3.65
C LEU A 164 13.49 6.83 3.90
N VAL A 165 12.99 6.40 5.07
CA VAL A 165 11.59 6.64 5.48
C VAL A 165 11.31 8.14 5.56
N ALA A 166 12.23 8.90 6.16
CA ALA A 166 12.14 10.35 6.18
C ALA A 166 12.23 10.98 4.78
N ARG A 167 12.92 10.37 3.80
CA ARG A 167 13.00 10.86 2.41
C ARG A 167 11.70 10.60 1.65
N ALA A 168 11.08 9.43 1.84
CA ALA A 168 9.74 9.14 1.30
C ALA A 168 8.70 10.16 1.81
N LEU A 169 8.77 10.51 3.10
CA LEU A 169 7.91 11.54 3.70
C LEU A 169 8.28 12.97 3.29
N ARG A 170 9.55 13.25 2.94
CA ARG A 170 9.98 14.58 2.45
C ARG A 170 9.62 14.83 0.99
N GLY A 171 9.54 13.80 0.14
CA GLY A 171 9.10 13.94 -1.25
C GLY A 171 7.67 14.44 -1.42
N LEU A 172 6.88 14.41 -0.35
CA LEU A 172 5.51 14.96 -0.28
C LEU A 172 5.46 16.44 0.13
N ARG A 173 6.57 17.04 0.59
CA ARG A 173 6.62 18.45 1.02
C ARG A 173 6.96 19.36 -0.15
N GLY A 174 5.95 19.67 -0.96
CA GLY A 174 5.90 20.94 -1.68
C GLY A 174 5.46 22.04 -0.71
N GLY A 175 6.41 22.80 -0.16
CA GLY A 175 6.11 24.11 0.46
C GLY A 175 6.30 24.24 1.98
N TRP A 176 7.42 24.86 2.34
CA TRP A 176 7.69 25.75 3.49
C TRP A 176 7.89 25.22 4.93
N GLY A 177 8.84 25.90 5.58
CA GLY A 177 8.80 26.22 7.02
C GLY A 177 9.71 25.36 7.91
N ALA A 178 10.93 25.83 8.16
CA ALA A 178 11.76 25.32 9.23
C ALA A 178 11.03 25.51 10.58
N GLY A 179 10.76 24.42 11.29
CA GLY A 179 10.05 24.49 12.57
C GLY A 179 9.94 23.14 13.27
N ARG A 180 10.89 22.91 14.18
CA ARG A 180 10.95 21.87 15.22
C ARG A 180 10.99 20.40 14.78
N THR A 181 12.15 19.83 15.05
CA THR A 181 12.50 18.42 15.02
C THR A 181 11.87 17.69 16.20
N ASP A 182 10.79 16.97 15.96
CA ASP A 182 10.45 15.79 16.77
C ASP A 182 10.78 14.55 15.93
N VAL A 183 11.97 14.00 16.21
CA VAL A 183 12.49 12.79 15.58
C VAL A 183 11.72 11.60 16.16
N LEU A 184 10.73 11.10 15.41
CA LEU A 184 10.15 9.78 15.63
C LEU A 184 11.24 8.73 15.35
N ARG A 185 11.79 8.15 16.41
CA ARG A 185 12.72 7.01 16.38
C ARG A 185 11.96 5.73 15.98
N PRO A 186 12.38 4.99 14.94
CA PRO A 186 12.00 3.59 14.78
C PRO A 186 12.97 2.74 15.61
N TRP A 187 12.51 2.28 16.76
CA TRP A 187 13.18 1.22 17.52
C TRP A 187 12.85 -0.12 16.87
N ALA A 188 13.86 -0.85 16.41
CA ALA A 188 13.78 -2.29 16.20
C ALA A 188 15.13 -2.89 16.60
N THR A 189 15.27 -3.23 17.88
CA THR A 189 16.24 -4.22 18.34
C THR A 189 15.47 -5.52 18.55
N PHE A 190 15.93 -6.60 17.91
CA PHE A 190 15.77 -7.93 18.46
C PHE A 190 17.17 -8.53 18.51
N SER A 191 17.70 -8.63 19.72
CA SER A 191 18.73 -9.58 20.09
C SER A 191 18.03 -10.62 20.95
N ASP A 192 18.31 -11.90 20.71
CA ASP A 192 18.23 -12.89 21.78
C ASP A 192 19.38 -12.64 22.77
#